data_AF-A0A9E2MD74-F1
#
_entry.id   AF-A0A9E2MD74-F1
#
_cell.length_a   1.000
_cell.length_b   1.000
_cell.length_c   1.000
_cell.angle_alpha   90.00
_cell.angle_beta   90.00
_cell.angle_gamma   90.00
#
_symmetry.space_group_name_H-M   'P 1'
#
loop_
_entity.id
_entity.type
_entity.pdbx_description
1 polymer ?
#
loop_
_entity_poly.entity_id
_entity_poly.type
_entity_poly.pdbx_seq_one_letter_code
_entity_poly.pdbx_strand_id
1 'polypeptide(L)' 'MSEKIKKEIIIQKIADIIGVEKAYAIFYKALQEGNLIEQAQYTKEEVLKITEMLKKNGGMIAISASLIAAEIHLNTI' A
#
# COMPACT_ATOMS: atom_id res chain seq x y z
N MET A 1 18.84 -4.27 -9.65
CA MET A 1 17.55 -4.99 -9.81
C MET A 1 16.54 -4.24 -8.96
N SER A 2 15.50 -3.66 -9.54
CA SER A 2 14.45 -3.00 -8.73
C SER A 2 13.71 -4.07 -7.94
N GLU A 3 13.84 -4.03 -6.61
CA GLU A 3 13.07 -4.88 -5.71
C GLU A 3 11.57 -4.65 -5.95
N LYS A 4 10.84 -5.74 -6.17
CA LYS A 4 9.42 -5.73 -6.46
C LYS A 4 8.67 -6.29 -5.25
N ILE A 5 7.70 -5.52 -4.77
CA ILE A 5 6.88 -5.81 -3.60
C ILE A 5 5.55 -6.36 -4.08
N LYS A 6 5.13 -7.51 -3.55
CA LYS A 6 3.84 -8.13 -3.88
C LYS A 6 2.69 -7.30 -3.31
N LYS A 7 1.61 -7.11 -4.09
CA LYS A 7 0.43 -6.33 -3.64
C LYS A 7 -0.20 -6.91 -2.37
N GLU A 8 -0.14 -8.22 -2.20
CA GLU A 8 -0.69 -8.94 -1.06
C GLU A 8 -0.08 -8.49 0.26
N ILE A 9 1.20 -8.11 0.28
CA ILE A 9 1.88 -7.61 1.50
C ILE A 9 1.22 -6.30 1.97
N ILE A 10 0.95 -5.40 1.02
CA ILE A 10 0.33 -4.10 1.28
C ILE A 10 -1.11 -4.30 1.76
N ILE A 11 -1.86 -5.14 1.04
CA ILE A 11 -3.27 -5.42 1.34
C ILE A 11 -3.40 -6.09 2.71
N GLN A 12 -2.55 -7.07 3.03
CA GLN A 12 -2.61 -7.78 4.30
C GLN A 12 -2.41 -6.83 5.48
N LYS A 13 -1.41 -5.95 5.43
CA LYS A 13 -1.11 -4.98 6.49
C LYS A 13 -2.26 -3.99 6.75
N ILE A 14 -3.11 -3.75 5.74
CA ILE A 14 -4.32 -2.94 5.89
C ILE A 14 -5.49 -3.82 6.36
N ALA A 15 -5.60 -5.03 5.82
CA ALA A 15 -6.63 -6.00 6.16
C ALA A 15 -6.60 -6.41 7.64
N ASP A 16 -5.41 -6.45 8.25
CA ASP A 16 -5.25 -6.70 9.68
C ASP A 16 -5.96 -5.65 10.57
N ILE A 17 -6.28 -4.48 10.01
CA ILE A 17 -6.97 -3.39 10.72
C ILE A 17 -8.45 -3.33 10.38
N ILE A 18 -8.80 -3.42 9.09
CA ILE A 18 -10.16 -3.11 8.61
C ILE A 18 -10.88 -4.30 7.95
N GLY A 19 -10.22 -5.46 7.87
CA GLY A 19 -10.68 -6.64 7.15
C GLY A 19 -10.31 -6.65 5.67
N VAL A 20 -10.21 -7.84 5.10
CA VAL A 20 -9.70 -8.09 3.73
C VAL A 20 -10.50 -7.36 2.66
N GLU A 21 -11.83 -7.48 2.71
CA GLU A 21 -12.72 -6.89 1.68
C GLU A 21 -12.57 -5.36 1.62
N LYS A 22 -12.55 -4.69 2.77
CA LYS A 22 -12.35 -3.24 2.86
C LYS A 22 -10.94 -2.84 2.46
N ALA A 23 -9.93 -3.65 2.79
CA ALA A 23 -8.55 -3.39 2.39
C ALA A 23 -8.39 -3.39 0.87
N TYR A 24 -9.00 -4.35 0.16
CA TYR A 24 -9.03 -4.36 -1.30
C TYR A 24 -9.71 -3.11 -1.86
N ALA A 25 -10.89 -2.75 -1.37
CA ALA A 25 -11.61 -1.56 -1.84
C ALA A 25 -10.77 -0.28 -1.70
N ILE A 26 -10.11 -0.10 -0.55
CA ILE A 26 -9.27 1.07 -0.29
C ILE A 26 -7.98 1.04 -1.12
N PHE A 27 -7.37 -0.12 -1.29
CA PHE A 27 -6.20 -0.30 -2.14
C PHE A 27 -6.50 0.05 -3.60
N TYR A 28 -7.61 -0.43 -4.15
CA TYR A 28 -8.04 -0.08 -5.51
C TYR A 28 -8.34 1.40 -5.67
N LYS A 29 -8.97 2.01 -4.66
CA LYS A 29 -9.18 3.46 -4.64
C LYS A 29 -7.84 4.21 -4.64
N ALA A 30 -6.85 3.76 -3.86
CA ALA A 30 -5.52 4.34 -3.82
C ALA A 30 -4.77 4.21 -5.16
N LEU A 31 -4.93 3.08 -5.88
CA LEU A 31 -4.39 2.92 -7.23
C LEU A 31 -5.02 3.91 -8.21
N GLN A 32 -6.35 4.06 -8.18
CA GLN A 32 -7.08 5.01 -9.02
C GLN A 32 -6.65 6.45 -8.74
N GLU A 33 -6.58 6.85 -7.47
CA GLU A 33 -6.13 8.20 -7.09
C GLU A 33 -4.65 8.46 -7.43
N GLY A 34 -3.82 7.42 -7.37
CA GLY A 34 -2.40 7.49 -7.73
C GLY A 34 -2.12 7.38 -9.23
N ASN A 35 -3.16 7.19 -10.05
CA ASN A 35 -3.07 6.90 -11.47
C ASN A 35 -2.13 5.71 -11.77
N LEU A 36 -2.24 4.66 -10.96
CA LEU A 36 -1.47 3.42 -11.06
C LEU A 36 -2.34 2.29 -11.59
N ILE A 37 -1.74 1.42 -12.40
CA ILE A 37 -2.40 0.24 -12.96
C ILE A 37 -2.30 -0.90 -11.94
N GLU A 38 -3.34 -1.73 -11.86
CA GLU A 38 -3.26 -2.95 -11.06
C GLU A 38 -2.16 -3.88 -11.59
N GLN A 39 -1.25 -4.29 -10.70
CA GLN A 39 -0.16 -5.20 -10.99
C GLN A 39 -0.04 -6.21 -9.85
N ALA A 40 0.47 -7.41 -10.14
CA ALA A 40 0.77 -8.39 -9.09
C ALA A 40 1.90 -7.93 -8.16
N GLN A 41 2.80 -7.08 -8.67
CA GLN A 41 3.95 -6.56 -7.93
C GLN A 41 4.22 -5.13 -8.33
N TYR A 42 4.72 -4.34 -7.38
CA TYR A 42 5.01 -2.92 -7.54
C TYR A 42 6.46 -2.64 -7.19
N THR A 43 7.06 -1.66 -7.86
CA THR A 43 8.35 -1.09 -7.45
C THR A 43 8.22 -0.31 -6.15
N LYS A 44 9.33 -0.10 -5.45
CA LYS A 44 9.36 0.74 -4.23
C LYS A 44 8.71 2.11 -4.45
N GLU A 45 8.97 2.76 -5.58
CA GLU A 45 8.40 4.07 -5.92
C GLU A 45 6.87 4.01 -6.11
N GLU A 46 6.37 2.98 -6.78
CA GLU A 46 4.93 2.77 -6.94
C GLU A 46 4.26 2.49 -5.59
N VAL A 47 4.88 1.66 -4.74
CA VAL A 47 4.32 1.40 -3.40
C VAL A 47 4.32 2.67 -2.55
N LEU A 48 5.37 3.49 -2.61
CA LEU A 48 5.38 4.79 -1.92
C LEU A 48 4.21 5.66 -2.37
N LYS A 49 3.95 5.77 -3.69
CA LYS A 49 2.77 6.48 -4.21
C LYS A 49 1.45 5.89 -3.71
N ILE A 50 1.32 4.57 -3.67
CA ILE A 50 0.15 3.89 -3.10
C ILE A 50 -0.02 4.29 -1.64
N THR A 51 1.04 4.25 -0.83
CA THR A 51 0.97 4.62 0.59
C THR A 51 0.60 6.09 0.79
N GLU A 52 1.05 7.01 -0.07
CA GLU A 52 0.64 8.41 -0.02
C GLU A 52 -0.86 8.56 -0.26
N MET A 53 -1.43 7.83 -1.22
CA MET A 53 -2.88 7.85 -1.47
C MET A 53 -3.65 7.20 -0.31
N LEU A 54 -3.14 6.10 0.24
CA LEU A 54 -3.74 5.45 1.42
C LEU A 54 -3.80 6.39 2.62
N LYS A 55 -2.77 7.21 2.86
CA LYS A 55 -2.73 8.20 3.95
C LYS A 55 -3.89 9.19 3.91
N LYS A 56 -4.45 9.49 2.73
CA LYS A 56 -5.60 10.39 2.58
C LYS A 56 -6.88 9.84 3.23
N ASN A 57 -6.96 8.53 3.47
CA ASN A 57 -8.10 7.93 4.18
C ASN A 57 -8.09 8.23 5.70
N GLY A 58 -6.96 8.71 6.24
CA GLY A 58 -6.84 9.08 7.65
C GLY A 58 -6.88 7.89 8.62
N GLY A 59 -6.94 8.21 9.91
CA GLY A 59 -7.06 7.24 11.00
C GLY A 59 -6.00 6.14 10.98
N MET A 60 -6.41 4.91 11.31
CA MET A 60 -5.52 3.75 11.37
C MET A 60 -4.94 3.35 10.01
N ILE A 61 -5.62 3.67 8.90
CA ILE A 61 -5.12 3.37 7.54
C ILE A 61 -3.89 4.23 7.23
N ALA A 62 -3.90 5.51 7.61
CA ALA A 62 -2.75 6.39 7.43
C ALA A 62 -1.54 5.96 8.26
N ILE A 63 -1.78 5.38 9.44
CA ILE A 63 -0.72 4.80 10.28
C ILE A 63 -0.13 3.56 9.58
N SER A 64 -0.95 2.60 9.13
CA SER A 64 -0.45 1.43 8.39
C SER A 64 0.31 1.82 7.12
N ALA A 65 -0.19 2.77 6.35
CA ALA A 65 0.50 3.26 5.15
C ALA A 65 1.85 3.89 5.49
N SER A 66 1.97 4.59 6.63
CA SER A 66 3.24 5.16 7.09
C SER A 66 4.22 4.07 7.54
N LEU A 67 3.75 3.00 8.18
CA LEU A 67 4.58 1.85 8.55
C LEU A 67 5.11 1.12 7.32
N ILE A 68 4.25 0.85 6.33
CA ILE A 68 4.65 0.24 5.05
C ILE A 68 5.73 1.09 4.37
N ALA A 69 5.51 2.41 4.29
CA ALA A 69 6.49 3.31 3.69
C ALA A 69 7.84 3.30 4.44
N ALA A 70 7.83 3.16 5.78
CA ALA A 70 9.06 3.04 6.58
C ALA A 70 9.79 1.72 6.31
N GLU A 71 9.08 0.60 6.26
CA GLU A 71 9.65 -0.73 5.97
C GLU A 71 10.30 -0.79 4.58
N ILE A 72 9.75 -0.09 3.59
CA ILE A 72 10.33 0.04 2.25
C ILE A 72 11.67 0.80 2.30
N HIS A 73 11.73 1.91 3.06
CA HIS A 73 12.98 2.65 3.22
C HIS A 73 14.05 1.86 3.99
N LEU A 74 13.63 0.98 4.90
CA LEU A 74 14.51 0.09 5.65
C LEU A 74 14.87 -1.20 4.89
N ASN A 75 14.31 -1.42 3.69
CA ASN A 75 14.46 -2.63 2.88
C ASN A 75 14.07 -3.92 3.64
N THR A 76 13.06 -3.85 4.51
CA THR A 76 12.59 -5.00 5.30
C THR A 76 11.43 -5.75 4.65
N ILE A 77 10.92 -5.25 3.52
CA ILE A 77 9.87 -5.86 2.68
C ILE A 77 10.14 -5.62 1.19
#